data_AF-A0A662C2W4-F1
#
_entry.id   AF-A0A662C2W4-F1
#
_cell.length_a   1.000
_cell.length_b   1.000
_cell.length_c   1.000
_cell.angle_alpha   90.00
_cell.angle_beta   90.00
_cell.angle_gamma   90.00
#
_symmetry.space_group_name_H-M   'P 1'
#
loop_
_entity.id
_entity.type
_entity.pdbx_description
1 polymer ?
#
loop_
_entity_poly.entity_id
_entity_poly.type
_entity_poly.pdbx_seq_one_letter_code
_entity_poly.pdbx_strand_id
1 'polypeptide(L)'
;MVFNLLKNESASQRIQAVNYSEELSSPDSEIIEALINTLNSDKSTNVRLAAVYSLARFKTNNKVKNAFIETLNKQDDPMIQIVIINILVEMEEVKAVDELQDLLRNKDLNEQVKKQAEMGVEVLS
;
A
#
# COMPACT_ATOMS: atom_id res chain seq x y z
N MET A 1 -20.07 -3.00 9.52
CA MET A 1 -20.26 -3.77 8.27
C MET A 1 -18.93 -4.15 7.64
N VAL A 2 -18.05 -3.19 7.35
CA VAL A 2 -16.70 -3.40 6.78
C VAL A 2 -15.91 -4.51 7.49
N PHE A 3 -15.81 -4.47 8.82
CA PHE A 3 -15.08 -5.48 9.61
C PHE A 3 -15.58 -6.92 9.44
N ASN A 4 -16.88 -7.14 9.24
CA ASN A 4 -17.42 -8.50 9.07
C ASN A 4 -17.09 -9.06 7.69
N LEU A 5 -17.04 -8.20 6.66
CA LEU A 5 -16.72 -8.60 5.30
C LEU A 5 -15.22 -8.88 5.14
N LEU A 6 -14.35 -8.14 5.83
CA LEU A 6 -12.89 -8.40 5.84
C LEU A 6 -12.51 -9.75 6.46
N LYS A 7 -13.35 -10.34 7.31
CA LYS A 7 -13.11 -11.66 7.93
C LYS A 7 -13.60 -12.83 7.08
N ASN A 8 -14.20 -12.56 5.92
CA ASN A 8 -14.80 -13.61 5.10
C ASN A 8 -13.74 -14.45 4.36
N GLU A 9 -14.02 -15.74 4.14
CA GLU A 9 -13.15 -16.64 3.39
C GLU A 9 -12.97 -16.23 1.93
N SER A 10 -14.02 -15.68 1.30
CA SER A 10 -14.02 -15.27 -0.09
C SER A 10 -13.24 -13.96 -0.31
N ALA A 11 -12.28 -13.99 -1.23
CA ALA A 11 -11.54 -12.79 -1.64
C ALA A 11 -12.45 -11.70 -2.22
N SER A 12 -13.50 -12.07 -2.96
CA SER A 12 -14.42 -11.08 -3.55
C SER A 12 -15.20 -10.30 -2.49
N GLN A 13 -15.60 -10.95 -1.40
CA GLN A 13 -16.30 -10.29 -0.29
C GLN A 13 -15.36 -9.39 0.51
N ARG A 14 -14.09 -9.78 0.65
CA ARG A 14 -13.07 -8.90 1.27
C ARG A 14 -12.76 -7.68 0.40
N ILE A 15 -12.66 -7.85 -0.93
CA ILE A 15 -12.53 -6.70 -1.86
C ILE A 15 -13.74 -5.77 -1.71
N GLN A 16 -14.96 -6.31 -1.64
CA GLN A 16 -16.16 -5.50 -1.44
C GLN A 16 -16.07 -4.70 -0.12
N ALA A 17 -15.53 -5.29 0.95
CA ALA A 17 -15.31 -4.60 2.21
C ALA A 17 -14.38 -3.38 2.07
N VAL A 18 -13.27 -3.57 1.34
CA VAL A 18 -12.28 -2.53 1.05
C VAL A 18 -12.87 -1.42 0.18
N ASN A 19 -13.69 -1.77 -0.79
CA ASN A 19 -14.36 -0.77 -1.63
C ASN A 19 -15.37 0.06 -0.82
N TYR A 20 -16.05 -0.53 0.17
CA TYR A 20 -16.95 0.23 1.05
C TYR A 20 -16.23 1.26 1.92
N SER A 21 -14.99 1.02 2.36
CA SER A 21 -14.27 2.05 3.12
C SER A 21 -13.97 3.29 2.27
N GLU A 22 -13.98 3.16 0.96
CA GLU A 22 -13.78 4.28 0.06
C GLU A 22 -14.97 5.27 -0.01
N GLU A 23 -16.18 4.82 0.33
CA GLU A 23 -17.37 5.68 0.37
C GLU A 23 -17.35 6.64 1.56
N LEU A 24 -16.41 6.45 2.50
CA LEU A 24 -16.26 7.25 3.70
C LEU A 24 -15.42 8.50 3.43
N SER A 25 -15.98 9.67 3.73
CA SER A 25 -15.28 10.95 3.56
C SER A 25 -14.13 11.13 4.55
N SER A 26 -14.26 10.56 5.74
CA SER A 26 -13.23 10.55 6.79
C SER A 26 -13.38 9.24 7.57
N PRO A 27 -12.62 8.19 7.22
CA PRO A 27 -12.66 6.94 7.96
C PRO A 27 -12.04 7.16 9.34
N ASP A 28 -12.60 6.47 10.34
CA ASP A 28 -11.98 6.42 11.66
C ASP A 28 -10.63 5.69 11.62
N SER A 29 -9.87 5.82 12.71
CA SER A 29 -8.55 5.19 12.83
C SER A 29 -8.60 3.65 12.76
N GLU A 30 -9.70 3.03 13.17
CA GLU A 30 -9.86 1.58 13.19
C GLU A 30 -10.01 1.03 11.76
N ILE A 31 -10.71 1.73 10.88
CA ILE A 31 -10.83 1.37 9.47
C ILE A 31 -9.47 1.47 8.77
N ILE A 32 -8.71 2.55 9.04
CA ILE A 32 -7.34 2.68 8.51
C ILE A 32 -6.45 1.53 8.97
N GLU A 33 -6.50 1.15 10.25
CA GLU A 33 -5.76 -0.01 10.76
C GLU A 33 -6.18 -1.32 10.10
N ALA A 34 -7.48 -1.53 9.91
CA ALA A 34 -7.98 -2.74 9.25
C ALA A 34 -7.49 -2.84 7.80
N LEU A 35 -7.47 -1.73 7.08
CA LEU A 35 -6.93 -1.67 5.72
C LEU A 35 -5.42 -1.91 5.68
N ILE A 36 -4.65 -1.32 6.60
CA ILE A 36 -3.20 -1.57 6.73
C ILE A 36 -2.93 -3.04 7.02
N ASN A 37 -3.68 -3.64 7.94
CA ASN A 37 -3.57 -5.07 8.25
C ASN A 37 -3.92 -5.93 7.01
N THR A 38 -4.96 -5.54 6.27
CA THR A 38 -5.35 -6.22 5.03
C THR A 38 -4.23 -6.14 3.98
N LEU A 39 -3.64 -4.96 3.78
CA LEU A 39 -2.48 -4.76 2.92
C LEU A 39 -1.28 -5.63 3.34
N ASN A 40 -1.01 -5.78 4.64
CA ASN A 40 0.17 -6.51 5.09
C ASN A 40 0.00 -8.04 5.16
N SER A 41 -1.24 -8.54 5.21
CA SER A 41 -1.47 -9.94 5.61
C SER A 41 -2.53 -10.70 4.83
N ASP A 42 -3.29 -10.06 3.93
CA ASP A 42 -4.28 -10.80 3.16
C ASP A 42 -3.61 -11.81 2.23
N LYS A 43 -4.09 -13.06 2.27
CA LYS A 43 -3.61 -14.16 1.44
C LYS A 43 -3.75 -13.90 -0.06
N SER A 44 -4.67 -13.03 -0.46
CA SER A 44 -4.92 -12.69 -1.87
C SER A 44 -4.23 -11.38 -2.23
N THR A 45 -3.29 -11.45 -3.18
CA THR A 45 -2.66 -10.26 -3.77
C THR A 45 -3.70 -9.24 -4.25
N ASN A 46 -4.81 -9.68 -4.83
CA ASN A 46 -5.88 -8.77 -5.30
C ASN A 46 -6.55 -8.00 -4.15
N VAL A 47 -6.71 -8.63 -2.99
CA VAL A 47 -7.27 -7.97 -1.80
C VAL A 47 -6.25 -6.99 -1.22
N ARG A 48 -4.97 -7.37 -1.17
CA ARG A 48 -3.89 -6.45 -0.75
C ARG A 48 -3.83 -5.23 -1.67
N LEU A 49 -3.89 -5.43 -2.99
CA LEU A 49 -3.90 -4.35 -3.98
C LEU A 49 -5.13 -3.44 -3.83
N ALA A 50 -6.32 -4.00 -3.60
CA ALA A 50 -7.50 -3.20 -3.29
C ALA A 50 -7.26 -2.34 -2.03
N ALA A 51 -6.65 -2.91 -0.99
CA ALA A 51 -6.35 -2.17 0.24
C ALA A 51 -5.37 -1.02 0.00
N VAL A 52 -4.37 -1.19 -0.88
CA VAL A 52 -3.48 -0.10 -1.31
C VAL A 52 -4.28 1.06 -1.90
N TYR A 53 -5.15 0.79 -2.88
CA TYR A 53 -5.92 1.84 -3.54
C TYR A 53 -6.90 2.54 -2.59
N SER A 54 -7.55 1.78 -1.71
CA SER A 54 -8.44 2.35 -0.69
C SER A 54 -7.68 3.26 0.28
N LEU A 55 -6.50 2.83 0.75
CA LEU A 55 -5.62 3.65 1.61
C LEU A 55 -5.14 4.91 0.89
N ALA A 56 -4.81 4.83 -0.40
CA ALA A 56 -4.32 5.98 -1.18
C ALA A 56 -5.31 7.14 -1.24
N ARG A 57 -6.62 6.87 -1.09
CA ARG A 57 -7.65 7.93 -0.99
C ARG A 57 -7.48 8.82 0.24
N PHE A 58 -6.79 8.33 1.27
CA PHE A 58 -6.52 9.02 2.52
C PHE A 58 -5.08 9.52 2.60
N LYS A 59 -4.49 9.90 1.46
CA LYS A 59 -3.06 10.28 1.34
C LYS A 59 -2.57 11.44 2.20
N THR A 60 -3.47 12.26 2.72
CA THR A 60 -3.12 13.33 3.67
C THR A 60 -2.95 12.83 5.11
N ASN A 61 -3.34 11.58 5.40
CA ASN A 61 -3.20 10.97 6.72
C ASN A 61 -1.79 10.41 6.91
N ASN A 62 -1.05 10.95 7.89
CA ASN A 62 0.33 10.50 8.19
C ASN A 62 0.44 9.01 8.49
N LYS A 63 -0.59 8.39 9.09
CA LYS A 63 -0.58 6.94 9.36
C LYS A 63 -0.57 6.12 8.07
N VAL A 64 -1.28 6.59 7.05
CA VAL A 64 -1.33 5.96 5.73
C VAL A 64 0.02 6.10 5.03
N LYS A 65 0.60 7.30 5.06
CA LYS A 65 1.92 7.54 4.48
C LYS A 65 2.99 6.63 5.09
N ASN A 66 3.05 6.59 6.43
CA ASN A 66 3.99 5.73 7.15
C ASN A 66 3.75 4.25 6.85
N ALA A 67 2.49 3.82 6.73
CA ALA A 67 2.18 2.44 6.37
C ALA A 67 2.74 2.07 4.98
N PHE A 68 2.61 2.95 3.98
CA PHE A 68 3.18 2.69 2.65
C PHE A 68 4.70 2.57 2.68
N ILE A 69 5.38 3.45 3.41
CA ILE A 69 6.83 3.39 3.62
C ILE A 69 7.24 2.05 4.27
N GLU A 70 6.62 1.72 5.41
CA GLU A 70 6.95 0.52 6.19
C GLU A 70 6.63 -0.80 5.47
N THR A 71 5.65 -0.77 4.57
CA THR A 71 5.15 -1.96 3.86
C THR A 71 5.93 -2.23 2.58
N LEU A 72 6.51 -1.22 1.94
CA LEU A 72 7.18 -1.34 0.64
C LEU A 72 8.17 -2.53 0.58
N ASN A 73 9.07 -2.61 1.56
CA ASN A 73 10.11 -3.65 1.62
C ASN A 73 9.61 -5.00 2.18
N LYS A 74 8.36 -5.06 2.65
CA LYS A 74 7.73 -6.28 3.17
C LYS A 74 6.86 -7.00 2.13
N GLN A 75 6.49 -6.33 1.04
CA GLN A 75 5.69 -6.92 -0.01
C GLN A 75 6.54 -7.84 -0.89
N ASP A 76 5.98 -9.01 -1.19
CA ASP A 76 6.56 -10.04 -2.04
C ASP A 76 6.11 -9.93 -3.51
N ASP A 77 5.02 -9.19 -3.75
CA ASP A 77 4.42 -9.02 -5.07
C ASP A 77 4.97 -7.75 -5.76
N PRO A 78 5.66 -7.89 -6.91
CA PRO A 78 6.22 -6.76 -7.65
C PRO A 78 5.20 -5.70 -8.05
N MET A 79 3.95 -6.10 -8.36
CA MET A 79 2.91 -5.16 -8.75
C MET A 79 2.52 -4.28 -7.56
N ILE A 80 2.38 -4.86 -6.37
CA ILE A 80 2.07 -4.08 -5.16
C ILE A 80 3.20 -3.10 -4.84
N GLN A 81 4.46 -3.53 -4.94
CA GLN A 81 5.61 -2.65 -4.73
C GLN A 81 5.59 -1.45 -5.68
N ILE A 82 5.40 -1.69 -6.98
CA ILE A 82 5.31 -0.62 -8.00
C ILE A 82 4.20 0.37 -7.67
N VAL A 83 3.01 -0.12 -7.29
CA VAL A 83 1.88 0.75 -6.95
C VAL A 83 2.18 1.59 -5.71
N ILE A 84 2.78 1.00 -4.67
CA ILE A 84 3.19 1.75 -3.47
C ILE A 84 4.20 2.84 -3.82
N ILE A 85 5.22 2.53 -4.64
CA ILE A 85 6.23 3.53 -5.07
C ILE A 85 5.56 4.70 -5.80
N ASN A 86 4.67 4.41 -6.76
CA ASN A 86 3.95 5.45 -7.50
C ASN A 86 3.13 6.34 -6.58
N ILE A 87 2.47 5.75 -5.58
CA ILE A 87 1.68 6.49 -4.60
C ILE A 87 2.59 7.38 -3.74
N LEU A 88 3.72 6.87 -3.25
CA LEU A 88 4.67 7.66 -2.44
C LEU A 88 5.22 8.86 -3.23
N VAL A 89 5.49 8.67 -4.52
CA VAL A 89 5.86 9.75 -5.45
C VAL A 89 4.73 10.77 -5.63
N GLU A 90 3.49 10.32 -5.87
CA GLU A 90 2.32 11.21 -5.99
C GLU A 90 2.04 11.99 -4.70
N MET A 91 2.41 11.43 -3.55
CA MET A 91 2.30 12.08 -2.24
C MET A 91 3.44 13.06 -1.94
N GLU A 92 4.46 13.11 -2.80
CA GLU A 92 5.72 13.85 -2.56
C GLU A 92 6.36 13.46 -1.21
N GLU A 93 6.27 12.19 -0.82
CA GLU A 93 6.71 11.73 0.50
C GLU A 93 8.22 11.46 0.53
N VAL A 94 8.99 12.53 0.73
CA VAL A 94 10.47 12.50 0.78
C VAL A 94 11.05 11.53 1.81
N LYS A 95 10.31 11.18 2.86
CA LYS A 95 10.76 10.19 3.85
C LYS A 95 10.92 8.78 3.28
N ALA A 96 10.29 8.48 2.14
CA ALA A 96 10.38 7.18 1.49
C ALA A 96 11.74 6.93 0.80
N VAL A 97 12.59 7.96 0.64
CA VAL A 97 13.86 7.85 -0.09
C VAL A 97 14.76 6.79 0.52
N ASP A 98 14.84 6.71 1.84
CA ASP A 98 15.68 5.72 2.53
C ASP A 98 15.18 4.29 2.26
N GLU A 99 13.87 4.04 2.36
CA GLU A 99 13.28 2.73 2.07
C GLU A 99 13.40 2.34 0.59
N LEU A 100 13.29 3.30 -0.34
CA LEU A 100 13.51 3.07 -1.77
C LEU A 100 14.97 2.69 -2.05
N GLN A 101 15.93 3.37 -1.42
CA GLN A 101 17.34 3.02 -1.53
C GLN A 101 17.64 1.64 -0.93
N ASP A 102 17.02 1.31 0.20
CA ASP A 102 17.13 -0.01 0.80
C ASP A 102 16.54 -1.11 -0.09
N LEU A 103 15.41 -0.85 -0.76
CA LEU A 103 14.82 -1.75 -1.74
C LEU A 103 15.81 -2.06 -2.88
N LEU A 104 16.48 -1.02 -3.41
CA LEU A 104 17.45 -1.12 -4.51
C LEU A 104 18.71 -1.92 -4.16
N ARG A 105 18.99 -2.14 -2.87
CA ARG A 105 20.12 -2.99 -2.42
C ARG A 105 19.80 -4.49 -2.55
N ASN A 106 18.53 -4.86 -2.73
CA ASN A 106 18.15 -6.25 -2.96
C ASN A 106 18.60 -6.71 -4.36
N LYS A 107 19.51 -7.68 -4.42
CA LYS A 107 20.08 -8.20 -5.67
C LYS A 107 19.08 -9.00 -6.50
N ASP A 108 18.06 -9.55 -5.86
CA ASP A 108 17.01 -10.35 -6.49
C ASP A 108 15.75 -9.51 -6.77
N LEU A 109 15.85 -8.19 -6.67
CA LEU A 109 14.75 -7.28 -6.93
C LEU A 109 14.27 -7.42 -8.38
N ASN A 110 12.95 -7.49 -8.55
CA ASN A 110 12.35 -7.51 -9.87
C ASN A 110 12.76 -6.25 -10.68
N GLU A 111 13.16 -6.44 -11.94
CA GLU A 111 13.68 -5.36 -12.80
C GLU A 111 12.70 -4.19 -13.00
N GLN A 112 11.39 -4.45 -13.00
CA GLN A 112 10.39 -3.37 -13.11
C GLN A 112 10.29 -2.58 -11.81
N VAL A 113 10.35 -3.26 -10.66
CA VAL A 113 10.36 -2.61 -9.34
C VAL A 113 11.63 -1.78 -9.17
N LYS A 114 12.78 -2.32 -9.61
CA LYS A 114 14.07 -1.60 -9.60
C LYS A 114 13.99 -0.28 -10.36
N LYS A 115 13.56 -0.31 -11.62
CA LYS A 115 13.38 0.90 -12.44
C LYS A 115 12.42 1.90 -11.79
N GLN A 116 11.34 1.39 -11.20
CA GLN A 116 10.36 2.24 -10.53
C GLN A 116 10.92 2.88 -9.26
N ALA A 117 11.72 2.14 -8.49
CA ALA A 117 12.38 2.66 -7.29
C ALA A 117 13.49 3.67 -7.63
N GLU A 118 14.28 3.43 -8.67
CA GLU A 118 15.26 4.40 -9.20
C GLU A 118 14.59 5.72 -9.58
N MET A 119 13.47 5.65 -10.32
CA MET A 119 12.65 6.83 -10.64
C MET A 119 12.12 7.52 -9.39
N GLY A 120 11.62 6.75 -8.42
CA GLY A 120 11.09 7.28 -7.16
C GLY A 120 12.15 8.06 -6.37
N VAL A 121 13.38 7.54 -6.29
CA VAL A 121 14.50 8.23 -5.65
C VAL A 121 14.84 9.52 -6.39
N GLU A 122 14.90 9.49 -7.73
CA GLU A 122 15.20 10.68 -8.54
C GLU A 122 14.18 11.79 -8.35
N VAL A 123 12.89 11.46 -8.28
CA VAL A 123 11.81 12.45 -8.15
C VAL A 123 11.70 13.03 -6.72
N LEU A 124 12.03 12.24 -5.69
CA LEU A 124 11.86 12.62 -4.29
C LEU A 124 13.12 13.20 -3.62
N SER A 125 14.27 13.19 -4.30
CA SER A 125 15.54 13.76 -3.80
C SER A 125 15.74 15.20 -4.23
#